data_AF-A0A1L9U165-F1
#
_entry.id   AF-A0A1L9U165-F1
#
_cell.length_a   1.000
_cell.length_b   1.000
_cell.length_c   1.000
_cell.angle_alpha   90.00
_cell.angle_beta   90.00
_cell.angle_gamma   90.00
#
_symmetry.space_group_name_H-M   'P 1'
#
loop_
_entity.id
_entity.type
_entity.pdbx_description
1 polymer ?
#
loop_
_entity_poly.entity_id
_entity_poly.type
_entity_poly.pdbx_seq_one_letter_code
_entity_poly.pdbx_strand_id
1 'polypeptide(L)'
;QGKTVEIPVLVGDDTNEGSTFAYNASDASDMSRFLNANYPGLSSASLAAIGDAYPRMRPVADHAAYFPSASAAYGDAAFTCPGNRIAASMADHLPSGRVWSYRYNVRAPELVDEGLGVPHIFELSAIFGVGFAGNSEITSYNGINANAVATVMDYWISFVKALDPNPRRRSQAPRWEAWKPGLGQRLKIQTNTTAMEPIPPQQADRCSLWRALAPEMEI
;
A
#
# COMPACT_ATOMS: atom_id res chain seq x y z
N GLN A 1 6.88 15.98 -14.98
CA GLN A 1 7.05 16.39 -16.39
C GLN A 1 6.07 15.71 -17.36
N GLY A 2 5.08 14.92 -16.91
CA GLY A 2 4.05 14.32 -17.80
C GLY A 2 4.59 13.37 -18.88
N LYS A 3 5.86 12.95 -18.77
CA LYS A 3 6.54 12.09 -19.74
C LYS A 3 6.26 10.63 -19.41
N THR A 4 5.03 10.20 -19.65
CA THR A 4 4.55 8.84 -19.39
C THR A 4 3.88 8.27 -20.63
N VAL A 5 3.99 6.96 -20.84
CA VAL A 5 3.25 6.28 -21.91
C VAL A 5 1.77 6.18 -21.49
N GLU A 6 0.86 6.53 -22.39
CA GLU A 6 -0.58 6.56 -22.14
C GLU A 6 -1.21 5.16 -22.22
N ILE A 7 -1.04 4.36 -21.16
CA ILE A 7 -1.61 2.99 -21.05
C ILE A 7 -2.47 2.84 -19.80
N PRO A 8 -3.41 1.88 -19.78
CA PRO A 8 -4.15 1.50 -18.58
C PRO A 8 -3.24 1.14 -17.44
N VAL A 9 -3.61 1.54 -16.23
CA VAL A 9 -2.83 1.29 -15.03
C VAL A 9 -3.70 0.64 -13.97
N LEU A 10 -3.20 -0.47 -13.43
CA LEU A 10 -3.63 -1.06 -12.18
C LEU A 10 -2.43 -0.98 -11.24
N VAL A 11 -2.57 -0.25 -10.14
CA VAL A 11 -1.50 -0.01 -9.14
C VAL A 11 -2.09 -0.21 -7.75
N GLY A 12 -1.28 -0.60 -6.77
CA GLY A 12 -1.74 -0.69 -5.40
C GLY A 12 -0.63 -1.05 -4.45
N ASP A 13 -1.02 -1.13 -3.18
CA ASP A 13 -0.12 -1.22 -2.05
C ASP A 13 -0.77 -2.05 -0.94
N ASP A 14 0.03 -2.60 -0.05
CA ASP A 14 -0.40 -3.28 1.17
C ASP A 14 -0.71 -2.30 2.32
N THR A 15 -1.43 -2.76 3.34
CA THR A 15 -1.80 -1.88 4.47
C THR A 15 -0.60 -1.52 5.36
N ASN A 16 0.42 -2.39 5.43
CA ASN A 16 1.60 -2.23 6.26
C ASN A 16 2.90 -2.41 5.45
N GLU A 17 3.02 -1.73 4.30
CA GLU A 17 4.18 -1.83 3.39
C GLU A 17 5.55 -1.82 4.10
N GLY A 18 5.73 -0.93 5.07
CA GLY A 18 7.00 -0.78 5.77
C GLY A 18 7.29 -1.84 6.83
N SER A 19 6.38 -2.75 7.18
CA SER A 19 6.55 -3.64 8.34
C SER A 19 7.72 -4.61 8.21
N THR A 20 8.06 -5.02 6.97
CA THR A 20 9.19 -5.93 6.72
C THR A 20 10.54 -5.20 6.66
N PHE A 21 10.53 -3.87 6.50
CA PHE A 21 11.73 -3.08 6.15
C PHE A 21 12.14 -2.06 7.20
N ALA A 22 11.18 -1.55 7.97
CA ALA A 22 11.42 -0.47 8.90
C ALA A 22 12.25 -0.93 10.11
N TYR A 23 13.08 -0.01 10.59
CA TYR A 23 13.85 -0.24 11.81
C TYR A 23 12.93 -0.48 13.01
N ASN A 24 13.33 -1.41 13.89
CA ASN A 24 12.62 -1.74 15.12
C ASN A 24 12.81 -0.64 16.20
N ALA A 25 12.28 0.55 15.92
CA ALA A 25 12.53 1.77 16.68
C ALA A 25 11.93 1.71 18.11
N SER A 26 12.73 2.09 19.10
CA SER A 26 12.26 2.18 20.50
C SER A 26 11.60 3.52 20.82
N ASP A 27 12.04 4.59 20.14
CA ASP A 27 11.55 5.95 20.31
C ASP A 27 11.58 6.76 18.99
N ALA A 28 11.19 8.04 19.06
CA ALA A 28 11.17 8.95 17.91
C ALA A 28 12.57 9.27 17.35
N SER A 29 13.62 9.20 18.18
CA SER A 29 15.00 9.43 17.77
C SER A 29 15.51 8.27 16.91
N ASP A 30 15.19 7.03 17.30
CA ASP A 30 15.48 5.85 16.48
C ASP A 30 14.79 5.91 15.11
N MET A 31 13.51 6.30 15.07
CA MET A 31 12.79 6.49 13.81
C MET A 31 13.47 7.57 12.94
N SER A 32 13.83 8.71 13.51
CA SER A 32 14.49 9.80 12.79
C SER A 32 15.87 9.39 12.27
N ARG A 33 16.64 8.64 13.08
CA ARG A 33 17.94 8.10 12.68
C ARG A 33 17.81 7.12 11.51
N PHE A 34 16.82 6.24 11.56
CA PHE A 34 16.54 5.29 10.48
C PHE A 34 16.17 6.02 9.17
N LEU A 35 15.29 7.02 9.23
CA LEU A 35 14.90 7.79 8.06
C LEU A 35 16.07 8.59 7.48
N ASN A 36 16.86 9.25 8.32
CA ASN A 36 18.05 9.98 7.87
C ASN A 36 19.13 9.05 7.29
N ALA A 37 19.28 7.83 7.81
CA ALA A 37 20.20 6.85 7.24
C ALA A 37 19.81 6.39 5.82
N ASN A 38 18.51 6.39 5.49
CA ASN A 38 18.01 6.05 4.15
C ASN A 38 17.92 7.28 3.23
N TYR A 39 17.69 8.47 3.81
CA TYR A 39 17.55 9.73 3.11
C TYR A 39 18.47 10.79 3.78
N PRO A 40 19.78 10.76 3.49
CA PRO A 40 20.77 11.59 4.21
C PRO A 40 20.61 13.09 3.97
N GLY A 41 19.88 13.49 2.92
CA GLY A 41 19.55 14.88 2.64
C GLY A 41 18.45 15.48 3.53
N LEU A 42 17.71 14.66 4.30
CA LEU A 42 16.65 15.15 5.20
C LEU A 42 17.23 16.06 6.29
N SER A 43 16.75 17.30 6.34
CA SER A 43 17.11 18.25 7.39
C SER A 43 16.51 17.87 8.75
N SER A 44 17.06 18.43 9.84
CA SER A 44 16.49 18.26 11.18
C SER A 44 15.04 18.77 11.28
N ALA A 45 14.69 19.81 10.52
CA ALA A 45 13.32 20.34 10.47
C ALA A 45 12.37 19.37 9.75
N SER A 46 12.84 18.76 8.65
CA SER A 46 12.08 17.75 7.89
C SER A 46 11.85 16.49 8.74
N LEU A 47 12.86 16.02 9.47
CA LEU A 47 12.72 14.89 10.41
C LEU A 47 11.73 15.20 11.54
N ALA A 48 11.72 16.42 12.08
CA ALA A 48 10.74 16.84 13.07
C ALA A 48 9.31 16.83 12.49
N ALA A 49 9.12 17.35 11.29
CA ALA A 49 7.82 17.33 10.60
C ALA A 49 7.31 15.90 10.31
N ILE A 50 8.23 14.98 9.96
CA ILE A 50 7.90 13.56 9.83
C ILE A 50 7.49 12.98 11.20
N GLY A 51 8.22 13.31 12.27
CA GLY A 51 7.87 12.91 13.63
C GLY A 51 6.46 13.34 14.05
N ASP A 52 6.06 14.57 13.71
CA ASP A 52 4.72 15.09 13.98
C ASP A 52 3.64 14.39 13.14
N ALA A 53 3.94 14.03 11.89
CA ALA A 53 3.01 13.31 11.01
C ALA A 53 2.84 11.82 11.39
N TYR A 54 3.84 11.25 12.05
CA TYR A 54 3.89 9.85 12.51
C TYR A 54 4.17 9.75 14.01
N PRO A 55 3.25 10.24 14.87
CA PRO A 55 3.42 10.14 16.31
C PRO A 55 3.42 8.68 16.77
N ARG A 56 3.79 8.44 18.02
CA ARG A 56 3.78 7.09 18.62
C ARG A 56 2.44 6.39 18.41
N MET A 57 2.47 5.33 17.62
CA MET A 57 1.31 4.47 17.37
C MET A 57 1.16 3.42 18.47
N ARG A 58 0.02 2.72 18.46
CA ARG A 58 -0.20 1.60 19.37
C ARG A 58 0.88 0.53 19.14
N PRO A 59 1.61 0.08 20.18
CA PRO A 59 2.59 -0.99 20.05
C PRO A 59 1.97 -2.26 19.44
N VAL A 60 2.80 -2.99 18.72
CA VAL A 60 2.48 -4.31 18.16
C VAL A 60 3.35 -5.38 18.82
N ALA A 61 2.96 -6.64 18.69
CA ALA A 61 3.73 -7.77 19.22
C ALA A 61 5.14 -7.83 18.60
N ASP A 62 6.08 -8.47 19.29
CA ASP A 62 7.46 -8.76 18.84
C ASP A 62 8.33 -7.58 18.39
N HIS A 63 7.84 -6.35 18.58
CA HIS A 63 8.50 -5.13 18.15
C HIS A 63 8.58 -4.08 19.26
N ALA A 64 9.56 -3.18 19.13
CA ALA A 64 9.77 -2.06 20.03
C ALA A 64 8.65 -1.02 19.88
N ALA A 65 8.52 -0.15 20.89
CA ALA A 65 7.34 0.69 21.07
C ALA A 65 7.05 1.69 19.93
N TYR A 66 8.05 2.07 19.14
CA TYR A 66 7.93 3.03 18.03
C TYR A 66 8.01 2.38 16.65
N PHE A 67 8.26 1.06 16.56
CA PHE A 67 8.31 0.34 15.30
C PHE A 67 7.07 0.57 14.41
N PRO A 68 5.81 0.55 14.92
CA PRO A 68 4.66 0.79 14.05
C PRO A 68 4.66 2.18 13.42
N SER A 69 5.17 3.20 14.12
CA SER A 69 5.33 4.55 13.58
C SER A 69 6.42 4.60 12.50
N ALA A 70 7.57 3.96 12.74
CA ALA A 70 8.66 3.87 11.77
C ALA A 70 8.23 3.09 10.50
N SER A 71 7.50 1.98 10.69
CA SER A 71 6.89 1.18 9.62
C SER A 71 5.89 1.99 8.79
N ALA A 72 4.99 2.73 9.44
CA ALA A 72 4.04 3.58 8.73
C ALA A 72 4.75 4.71 7.94
N ALA A 73 5.75 5.36 8.55
CA ALA A 73 6.51 6.42 7.90
C ALA A 73 7.24 5.93 6.65
N TYR A 74 7.99 4.82 6.79
CA TYR A 74 8.75 4.25 5.68
C TYR A 74 7.86 3.63 4.60
N GLY A 75 6.78 2.94 5.00
CA GLY A 75 5.80 2.38 4.09
C GLY A 75 5.15 3.44 3.19
N ASP A 76 4.71 4.55 3.79
CA ASP A 76 4.15 5.67 3.03
C ASP A 76 5.23 6.33 2.15
N ALA A 77 6.44 6.57 2.66
CA ALA A 77 7.52 7.24 1.93
C ALA A 77 8.00 6.46 0.69
N ALA A 78 8.23 5.16 0.85
CA ALA A 78 8.88 4.34 -0.16
C ALA A 78 7.91 3.59 -1.10
N PHE A 79 6.66 3.38 -0.68
CA PHE A 79 5.70 2.54 -1.43
C PHE A 79 4.37 3.26 -1.67
N THR A 80 3.59 3.49 -0.61
CA THR A 80 2.17 3.88 -0.77
C THR A 80 1.98 5.28 -1.35
N CYS A 81 2.76 6.28 -0.93
CA CYS A 81 2.64 7.62 -1.52
C CYS A 81 3.17 7.68 -2.97
N PRO A 82 4.28 7.01 -3.32
CA PRO A 82 4.64 6.78 -4.72
C PRO A 82 3.54 6.09 -5.54
N GLY A 83 2.91 5.02 -5.03
CA GLY A 83 1.79 4.32 -5.69
C GLY A 83 0.58 5.24 -5.94
N ASN A 84 0.18 6.01 -4.92
CA ASN A 84 -0.85 7.04 -5.03
C ASN A 84 -0.47 8.12 -6.06
N ARG A 85 0.81 8.51 -6.13
CA ARG A 85 1.31 9.50 -7.09
C ARG A 85 1.25 8.98 -8.52
N ILE A 86 1.56 7.70 -8.75
CA ILE A 86 1.39 7.04 -10.05
C ILE A 86 -0.08 7.08 -10.46
N ALA A 87 -0.99 6.65 -9.58
CA ALA A 87 -2.42 6.66 -9.87
C ALA A 87 -2.94 8.07 -10.22
N ALA A 88 -2.62 9.06 -9.39
CA ALA A 88 -3.02 10.45 -9.62
C ALA A 88 -2.42 11.00 -10.93
N SER A 89 -1.12 10.81 -11.16
CA SER A 89 -0.45 11.31 -12.36
C SER A 89 -1.05 10.73 -13.64
N MET A 90 -1.33 9.42 -13.65
CA MET A 90 -1.87 8.74 -14.83
C MET A 90 -3.32 9.14 -15.06
N ALA A 91 -4.10 9.32 -13.99
CA ALA A 91 -5.50 9.75 -14.10
C ALA A 91 -5.65 11.19 -14.59
N ASP A 92 -4.66 12.06 -14.37
CA ASP A 92 -4.67 13.44 -14.89
C ASP A 92 -4.44 13.50 -16.42
N HIS A 93 -3.82 12.47 -17.01
CA HIS A 93 -3.44 12.46 -18.43
C HIS A 93 -4.29 11.49 -19.27
N LEU A 94 -4.88 10.47 -18.65
CA LEU A 94 -5.68 9.47 -19.35
C LEU A 94 -7.18 9.81 -19.32
N PRO A 95 -7.95 9.33 -20.32
CA PRO A 95 -9.40 9.32 -20.22
C PRO A 95 -9.89 8.64 -18.94
N SER A 96 -11.04 9.08 -18.43
CA SER A 96 -11.69 8.44 -17.28
C SER A 96 -11.89 6.94 -17.51
N GLY A 97 -11.72 6.13 -16.47
CA GLY A 97 -11.91 4.67 -16.60
C GLY A 97 -10.69 3.92 -17.11
N ARG A 98 -9.47 4.44 -16.89
CA ARG A 98 -8.21 3.82 -17.33
C ARG A 98 -7.21 3.56 -16.21
N VAL A 99 -7.50 4.03 -15.00
CA VAL A 99 -6.60 3.91 -13.84
C VAL A 99 -7.38 3.31 -12.69
N TRP A 100 -6.83 2.29 -12.06
CA TRP A 100 -7.41 1.61 -10.91
C TRP A 100 -6.36 1.50 -9.80
N SER A 101 -6.75 1.85 -8.58
CA SER A 101 -5.91 1.71 -7.39
C SER A 101 -6.52 0.69 -6.42
N TYR A 102 -5.70 -0.09 -5.72
CA TYR A 102 -6.14 -0.93 -4.60
C TYR A 102 -5.31 -0.69 -3.34
N ARG A 103 -5.91 -1.05 -2.19
CA ARG A 103 -5.16 -1.37 -0.97
C ARG A 103 -5.44 -2.80 -0.58
N TYR A 104 -4.40 -3.59 -0.41
CA TYR A 104 -4.52 -4.93 0.11
C TYR A 104 -4.59 -4.91 1.64
N ASN A 105 -5.62 -5.54 2.20
CA ASN A 105 -5.87 -5.59 3.64
C ASN A 105 -6.37 -6.98 4.06
N VAL A 106 -5.97 -8.02 3.35
CA VAL A 106 -6.23 -9.41 3.74
C VAL A 106 -5.26 -9.77 4.85
N ARG A 107 -5.79 -10.16 6.00
CA ARG A 107 -5.00 -10.41 7.21
C ARG A 107 -4.76 -11.89 7.40
N ALA A 108 -3.52 -12.25 7.69
CA ALA A 108 -3.14 -13.57 8.16
C ALA A 108 -2.93 -13.51 9.68
N PRO A 109 -3.56 -14.39 10.48
CA PRO A 109 -3.39 -14.40 11.93
C PRO A 109 -1.92 -14.40 12.37
N GLU A 110 -1.11 -15.25 11.76
CA GLU A 110 0.33 -15.37 11.97
C GLU A 110 1.07 -14.03 11.83
N LEU A 111 0.85 -13.30 10.74
CA LEU A 111 1.49 -12.00 10.47
C LEU A 111 0.97 -10.89 11.39
N VAL A 112 -0.28 -10.99 11.83
CA VAL A 112 -0.85 -10.05 12.80
C VAL A 112 -0.26 -10.30 14.19
N ASP A 113 -0.09 -11.57 14.56
CA ASP A 113 0.48 -12.00 15.85
C ASP A 113 1.98 -11.68 15.94
N GLU A 114 2.69 -11.66 14.82
CA GLU A 114 4.08 -11.18 14.70
C GLU A 114 4.19 -9.63 14.63
N GLY A 115 3.06 -8.92 14.64
CA GLY A 115 3.05 -7.45 14.60
C GLY A 115 3.32 -6.83 13.22
N LEU A 116 3.37 -7.62 12.15
CA LEU A 116 3.60 -7.16 10.78
C LEU A 116 2.32 -6.67 10.09
N GLY A 117 1.15 -7.19 10.48
CA GLY A 117 -0.13 -6.78 9.92
C GLY A 117 -0.37 -7.34 8.52
N VAL A 118 -0.40 -6.49 7.49
CA VAL A 118 -0.47 -6.89 6.07
C VAL A 118 0.80 -6.37 5.38
N PRO A 119 1.88 -7.16 5.38
CA PRO A 119 3.19 -6.73 4.91
C PRO A 119 3.25 -6.63 3.39
N HIS A 120 4.31 -5.98 2.91
CA HIS A 120 4.66 -5.90 1.48
C HIS A 120 4.53 -7.25 0.76
N ILE A 121 3.91 -7.21 -0.42
CA ILE A 121 3.73 -8.31 -1.39
C ILE A 121 2.96 -9.53 -0.86
N PHE A 122 2.20 -9.38 0.23
CA PHE A 122 1.45 -10.49 0.81
C PHE A 122 0.38 -11.04 -0.16
N GLU A 123 -0.08 -10.23 -1.11
CA GLU A 123 -1.07 -10.59 -2.11
C GLU A 123 -0.54 -11.42 -3.27
N LEU A 124 0.77 -11.65 -3.41
CA LEU A 124 1.32 -12.40 -4.55
C LEU A 124 0.68 -13.78 -4.73
N SER A 125 0.46 -14.49 -3.63
CA SER A 125 -0.25 -15.79 -3.65
C SER A 125 -1.72 -15.64 -4.06
N ALA A 126 -2.34 -14.50 -3.80
CA ALA A 126 -3.69 -14.19 -4.26
C ALA A 126 -3.73 -13.82 -5.75
N ILE A 127 -2.65 -13.26 -6.31
CA ILE A 127 -2.53 -12.93 -7.74
C ILE A 127 -2.28 -14.19 -8.57
N PHE A 128 -1.25 -14.96 -8.24
CA PHE A 128 -0.80 -16.09 -9.06
C PHE A 128 -1.40 -17.44 -8.66
N GLY A 129 -2.00 -17.51 -7.47
CA GLY A 129 -2.52 -18.74 -6.88
C GLY A 129 -1.55 -19.33 -5.85
N VAL A 130 -2.14 -19.99 -4.84
CA VAL A 130 -1.39 -20.65 -3.77
C VAL A 130 -0.45 -21.71 -4.37
N GLY A 131 0.84 -21.65 -4.00
CA GLY A 131 1.88 -22.54 -4.53
C GLY A 131 2.56 -22.06 -5.82
N PHE A 132 2.08 -20.99 -6.45
CA PHE A 132 2.66 -20.43 -7.68
C PHE A 132 3.39 -19.09 -7.49
N ALA A 133 3.50 -18.63 -6.23
CA ALA A 133 4.11 -17.36 -5.86
C ALA A 133 5.17 -17.50 -4.74
N GLY A 134 5.88 -18.64 -4.71
CA GLY A 134 6.81 -19.02 -3.65
C GLY A 134 6.19 -19.92 -2.57
N ASN A 135 7.01 -20.43 -1.67
CA ASN A 135 6.58 -21.23 -0.52
C ASN A 135 5.96 -20.29 0.52
N SER A 136 4.71 -19.88 0.32
CA SER A 136 3.92 -19.27 1.40
C SER A 136 3.47 -20.37 2.37
N GLU A 137 4.45 -20.94 3.06
CA GLU A 137 4.30 -21.68 4.30
C GLU A 137 4.35 -20.62 5.40
N ILE A 138 3.28 -19.88 5.64
CA ILE A 138 2.14 -20.20 6.50
C ILE A 138 0.98 -19.41 5.90
N THR A 139 -0.10 -20.03 5.40
CA THR A 139 -1.16 -19.22 4.80
C THR A 139 -2.56 -19.56 5.22
N SER A 140 -3.16 -18.55 5.84
CA SER A 140 -4.60 -18.27 5.83
C SER A 140 -5.32 -18.45 4.47
N TYR A 141 -4.62 -18.48 3.32
CA TYR A 141 -5.19 -18.67 1.99
C TYR A 141 -5.76 -20.07 1.72
N ASN A 142 -5.35 -21.10 2.46
CA ASN A 142 -5.99 -22.42 2.42
C ASN A 142 -7.20 -22.54 3.36
N GLY A 143 -7.56 -21.46 4.05
CA GLY A 143 -8.67 -21.41 5.00
C GLY A 143 -9.44 -20.10 4.89
N ILE A 144 -9.34 -19.26 5.92
CA ILE A 144 -10.17 -18.05 6.06
C ILE A 144 -10.06 -17.08 4.88
N ASN A 145 -8.93 -17.05 4.17
CA ASN A 145 -8.66 -16.12 3.06
C ASN A 145 -8.77 -16.76 1.67
N ALA A 146 -9.26 -18.00 1.54
CA ALA A 146 -9.36 -18.69 0.24
C ALA A 146 -10.16 -17.89 -0.81
N ASN A 147 -11.24 -17.23 -0.39
CA ASN A 147 -12.05 -16.39 -1.29
C ASN A 147 -11.30 -15.15 -1.80
N ALA A 148 -10.31 -14.65 -1.06
CA ALA A 148 -9.52 -13.50 -1.47
C ALA A 148 -8.61 -13.86 -2.66
N VAL A 149 -7.96 -15.03 -2.65
CA VAL A 149 -7.16 -15.55 -3.78
C VAL A 149 -7.97 -15.53 -5.06
N ALA A 150 -9.13 -16.15 -4.95
CA ALA A 150 -10.09 -16.33 -6.01
C ALA A 150 -10.54 -14.97 -6.60
N THR A 151 -10.82 -13.99 -5.74
CA THR A 151 -11.27 -12.65 -6.13
C THR A 151 -10.17 -11.83 -6.79
N VAL A 152 -8.97 -11.81 -6.20
CA VAL A 152 -7.81 -11.05 -6.68
C VAL A 152 -7.38 -11.56 -8.05
N MET A 153 -7.22 -12.87 -8.19
CA MET A 153 -6.82 -13.50 -9.44
C MET A 153 -7.75 -13.13 -10.61
N ASP A 154 -9.07 -13.14 -10.40
CA ASP A 154 -10.03 -12.81 -11.45
C ASP A 154 -9.97 -11.32 -11.88
N TYR A 155 -9.73 -10.40 -10.93
CA TYR A 155 -9.50 -8.99 -11.28
C TYR A 155 -8.22 -8.81 -12.12
N TRP A 156 -7.13 -9.46 -11.73
CA TRP A 156 -5.85 -9.40 -12.47
C TRP A 156 -5.96 -10.03 -13.86
N ILE A 157 -6.58 -11.21 -13.98
CA ILE A 157 -6.85 -11.86 -15.27
C ILE A 157 -7.72 -10.95 -16.15
N SER A 158 -8.74 -10.30 -15.58
CA SER A 158 -9.57 -9.35 -16.30
C SER A 158 -8.74 -8.20 -16.85
N PHE A 159 -7.92 -7.57 -16.01
CA PHE A 159 -7.08 -6.44 -16.41
C PHE A 159 -6.07 -6.83 -17.49
N VAL A 160 -5.41 -7.98 -17.37
CA VAL A 160 -4.46 -8.46 -18.40
C VAL A 160 -5.16 -8.71 -19.74
N LYS A 161 -6.38 -9.27 -19.74
CA LYS A 161 -7.09 -9.65 -20.98
C LYS A 161 -7.92 -8.54 -21.61
N ALA A 162 -8.38 -7.57 -20.82
CA ALA A 162 -9.34 -6.56 -21.25
C ALA A 162 -8.90 -5.12 -20.95
N LEU A 163 -7.77 -4.94 -20.26
CA LEU A 163 -7.30 -3.64 -19.76
C LEU A 163 -8.30 -2.94 -18.84
N ASP A 164 -9.16 -3.73 -18.19
CA ASP A 164 -10.18 -3.34 -17.21
C ASP A 164 -10.33 -4.51 -16.22
N PRO A 165 -10.28 -4.27 -14.89
CA PRO A 165 -10.43 -5.34 -13.90
C PRO A 165 -11.85 -5.93 -13.85
N ASN A 166 -12.86 -5.29 -14.43
CA ASN A 166 -14.27 -5.64 -14.20
C ASN A 166 -14.89 -6.71 -15.13
N PRO A 167 -14.60 -6.81 -16.44
CA PRO A 167 -15.28 -7.72 -17.35
C PRO A 167 -15.24 -9.20 -16.96
N ARG A 168 -14.16 -9.66 -16.31
CA ARG A 168 -13.99 -11.06 -15.88
C ARG A 168 -13.96 -11.22 -14.36
N ARG A 169 -14.30 -10.18 -13.59
CA ARG A 169 -14.42 -10.28 -12.12
C ARG A 169 -15.53 -11.29 -11.75
N ARG A 170 -15.47 -11.84 -10.55
CA ARG A 170 -16.56 -12.69 -10.02
C ARG A 170 -17.87 -11.91 -9.91
N SER A 171 -18.98 -12.60 -10.09
CA SER A 171 -20.32 -12.01 -9.95
C SER A 171 -20.56 -11.36 -8.58
N GLN A 172 -19.98 -11.92 -7.52
CA GLN A 172 -20.09 -11.40 -6.14
C GLN A 172 -19.02 -10.36 -5.79
N ALA A 173 -18.00 -10.20 -6.64
CA ALA A 173 -16.96 -9.19 -6.40
C ALA A 173 -17.51 -7.80 -6.79
N PRO A 174 -17.28 -6.76 -5.97
CA PRO A 174 -17.80 -5.44 -6.24
C PRO A 174 -17.22 -4.89 -7.56
N ARG A 175 -17.85 -3.86 -8.10
CA ARG A 175 -17.23 -3.12 -9.20
C ARG A 175 -16.01 -2.37 -8.66
N TRP A 176 -14.87 -2.53 -9.33
CA TRP A 176 -13.68 -1.73 -9.07
C TRP A 176 -13.78 -0.45 -9.89
N GLU A 177 -14.20 0.62 -9.21
CA GLU A 177 -14.32 1.93 -9.83
C GLU A 177 -12.92 2.50 -10.10
N ALA A 178 -12.78 3.16 -11.25
CA ALA A 178 -11.53 3.81 -11.63
C ALA A 178 -11.21 4.97 -10.67
N TRP A 179 -9.93 5.32 -10.59
CA TRP A 179 -9.44 6.50 -9.88
C TRP A 179 -10.18 7.75 -10.36
N LYS A 180 -10.66 8.54 -9.39
CA LYS A 180 -11.32 9.82 -9.65
C LYS A 180 -10.43 10.97 -9.18
N PRO A 181 -10.26 12.03 -9.99
CA PRO A 181 -9.57 13.24 -9.55
C PRO A 181 -10.18 13.84 -8.28
N GLY A 182 -9.34 14.47 -7.45
CA GLY A 182 -9.75 15.27 -6.29
C GLY A 182 -9.78 14.55 -4.94
N LEU A 183 -10.36 13.35 -4.85
CA LEU A 183 -10.46 12.62 -3.57
C LEU A 183 -9.58 11.38 -3.49
N GLY A 184 -9.21 10.77 -4.62
CA GLY A 184 -8.53 9.48 -4.66
C GLY A 184 -9.44 8.37 -4.09
N GLN A 185 -9.80 7.40 -4.91
CA GLN A 185 -10.54 6.23 -4.44
C GLN A 185 -9.82 4.97 -4.90
N ARG A 186 -9.89 3.93 -4.07
CA ARG A 186 -9.27 2.64 -4.32
C ARG A 186 -10.16 1.50 -3.89
N LEU A 187 -9.93 0.32 -4.44
CA LEU A 187 -10.56 -0.90 -3.95
C LEU A 187 -9.80 -1.39 -2.71
N LYS A 188 -10.45 -1.42 -1.55
CA LYS A 188 -9.92 -2.15 -0.40
C LYS A 188 -10.19 -3.63 -0.61
N ILE A 189 -9.15 -4.41 -0.81
CA ILE A 189 -9.24 -5.87 -0.92
C ILE A 189 -9.09 -6.44 0.49
N GLN A 190 -10.19 -7.00 0.99
CA GLN A 190 -10.25 -7.60 2.32
C GLN A 190 -11.22 -8.77 2.27
N THR A 191 -10.84 -9.88 2.90
CA THR A 191 -11.66 -11.08 2.99
C THR A 191 -13.07 -10.74 3.47
N ASN A 192 -14.07 -11.16 2.68
CA ASN A 192 -15.52 -10.96 2.90
C ASN A 192 -16.02 -9.50 2.91
N THR A 193 -15.14 -8.49 2.93
CA THR A 193 -15.51 -7.07 3.02
C THR A 193 -14.77 -6.22 1.99
N THR A 194 -14.54 -6.76 0.79
CA THR A 194 -13.94 -6.02 -0.32
C THR A 194 -14.91 -4.95 -0.81
N ALA A 195 -14.46 -3.70 -0.88
CA ALA A 195 -15.29 -2.56 -1.24
C ALA A 195 -14.43 -1.37 -1.67
N MET A 196 -15.02 -0.41 -2.39
CA MET A 196 -14.39 0.88 -2.65
C MET A 196 -14.23 1.67 -1.34
N GLU A 197 -13.11 2.34 -1.18
CA GLU A 197 -12.85 3.29 -0.09
C GLU A 197 -12.20 4.58 -0.62
N PRO A 198 -12.46 5.74 0.01
CA PRO A 198 -11.68 6.94 -0.25
C PRO A 198 -10.28 6.80 0.37
N ILE A 199 -9.30 7.53 -0.17
CA ILE A 199 -8.04 7.74 0.54
C ILE A 199 -8.32 8.59 1.79
N PRO A 200 -7.93 8.14 3.00
CA PRO A 200 -8.13 8.91 4.21
C PRO A 200 -7.42 10.26 4.15
N PRO A 201 -8.02 11.37 4.64
CA PRO A 201 -7.37 12.69 4.65
C PRO A 201 -5.98 12.68 5.27
N GLN A 202 -5.80 11.97 6.40
CA GLN A 202 -4.49 11.84 7.04
C GLN A 202 -3.42 11.19 6.13
N GLN A 203 -3.79 10.20 5.30
CA GLN A 203 -2.85 9.62 4.35
C GLN A 203 -2.55 10.61 3.20
N ALA A 204 -3.55 11.37 2.76
CA ALA A 204 -3.34 12.42 1.76
C ALA A 204 -2.40 13.53 2.25
N ASP A 205 -2.54 13.95 3.50
CA ASP A 205 -1.65 14.93 4.14
C ASP A 205 -0.21 14.40 4.26
N ARG A 206 -0.06 13.14 4.70
CA ARG A 206 1.24 12.45 4.75
C ARG A 206 1.89 12.35 3.38
N CYS A 207 1.14 11.97 2.35
CA CYS A 207 1.68 11.92 0.99
C CYS A 207 2.01 13.31 0.43
N SER A 208 1.32 14.35 0.88
CA SER A 208 1.66 15.74 0.54
C SER A 208 2.96 16.17 1.21
N LEU A 209 3.19 15.79 2.47
CA LEU A 209 4.47 15.97 3.16
C LEU A 209 5.61 15.25 2.42
N TRP A 210 5.48 13.95 2.16
CA TRP A 210 6.52 13.18 1.44
C TRP A 210 6.82 13.76 0.06
N ARG A 211 5.80 14.22 -0.67
CA ARG A 211 5.98 14.90 -1.95
C ARG A 211 6.79 16.20 -1.81
N ALA A 212 6.60 16.96 -0.73
CA ALA A 212 7.37 18.18 -0.48
C ALA A 212 8.83 17.89 -0.13
N LEU A 213 9.09 16.73 0.50
CA LEU A 213 10.42 16.29 0.90
C LEU A 213 11.18 15.52 -0.20
N ALA A 214 10.52 15.19 -1.31
CA ALA A 214 11.12 14.45 -2.43
C ALA A 214 12.47 15.00 -2.90
N PRO A 215 12.72 16.33 -2.99
CA PRO A 215 14.04 16.86 -3.33
C PRO A 215 15.12 16.56 -2.29
N GLU A 216 14.81 16.54 -0.99
CA GLU A 216 15.76 16.17 0.08
C GLU A 216 16.03 14.66 0.12
N MET A 217 15.06 13.87 -0.36
CA MET A 217 15.13 12.41 -0.43
C MET A 217 15.73 11.90 -1.75
N GLU A 218 15.96 12.80 -2.72
CA GLU A 218 16.44 12.51 -4.07
C GLU A 218 15.55 11.53 -4.87
N ILE A 219 14.22 11.69 -4.76
CA ILE A 219 13.21 10.87 -5.46
C ILE A 219 12.21 11.68 -6.30
#